data_AF-A0A2E8YSV5-F1
#
_entry.id   AF-A0A2E8YSV5-F1
#
_cell.length_a   1.000
_cell.length_b   1.000
_cell.length_c   1.000
_cell.angle_alpha   90.00
_cell.angle_beta   90.00
_cell.angle_gamma   90.00
#
_symmetry.space_group_name_H-M   'P 1'
#
loop_
_entity.id
_entity.type
_entity.pdbx_description
1 polymer ?
#
loop_
_entity_poly.entity_id
_entity_poly.type
_entity_poly.pdbx_seq_one_letter_code
_entity_poly.pdbx_strand_id
1 'polypeptide(L)' 'MTTLIFSHKSAENHDMGHGHPECPNRIKAVTRALEADRFKDLDKREAPLATIEQISRIHSQIYV' A
#
# COMPACT_ATOMS: atom_id res chain seq x y z
N MET A 1 -15.80 17.16 -4.08
CA MET A 1 -15.50 15.86 -3.45
C MET A 1 -14.19 15.38 -4.05
N THR A 2 -13.15 15.17 -3.24
CA THR A 2 -11.81 14.81 -3.72
C THR A 2 -11.56 13.34 -3.48
N THR A 3 -10.97 12.65 -4.45
CA THR A 3 -10.60 11.24 -4.30
C THR A 3 -9.25 11.16 -3.61
N LEU A 4 -9.19 10.39 -2.52
CA LEU A 4 -7.98 10.14 -1.76
C LEU A 4 -7.29 8.87 -2.24
N ILE A 5 -5.96 8.88 -2.22
CA ILE A 5 -5.15 7.68 -2.38
C ILE A 5 -4.09 7.60 -1.28
N PHE A 6 -4.02 6.44 -0.65
CA PHE A 6 -2.99 6.12 0.33
C PHE A 6 -1.96 5.15 -0.27
N SER A 7 -0.69 5.43 -0.07
CA SER A 7 0.42 4.57 -0.49
C SER A 7 1.61 4.72 0.46
N HIS A 8 2.49 3.73 0.54
CA HIS A 8 3.74 3.83 1.29
C HIS A 8 4.84 3.04 0.58
N LYS A 9 6.07 3.55 0.60
CA LYS A 9 7.21 2.97 -0.14
C LYS A 9 7.57 1.53 0.30
N SER A 10 7.20 1.16 1.53
CA SER A 10 7.37 -0.22 2.03
C SER A 10 6.63 -1.26 1.18
N ALA A 11 5.47 -0.91 0.60
CA ALA A 11 4.73 -1.83 -0.26
C ALA A 11 5.47 -2.13 -1.58
N GLU A 12 6.31 -1.21 -2.05
CA GLU A 12 7.15 -1.40 -3.25
C GLU A 12 8.44 -2.16 -2.96
N ASN A 13 8.92 -2.08 -1.72
CA ASN A 13 10.17 -2.68 -1.26
C ASN A 13 9.96 -4.05 -0.60
N HIS A 14 8.72 -4.54 -0.55
CA HIS A 14 8.44 -5.85 -0.01
C HIS A 14 9.14 -6.93 -0.84
N ASP A 15 9.87 -7.85 -0.22
CA ASP A 15 10.52 -8.96 -0.90
C ASP A 15 10.04 -10.27 -0.28
N MET A 16 9.50 -11.14 -1.14
CA MET A 16 8.96 -12.45 -0.76
C MET A 16 9.93 -13.60 -1.04
N GLY A 17 11.10 -13.28 -1.61
CA GLY A 17 12.09 -14.25 -2.03
C GLY A 17 11.86 -14.80 -3.44
N HIS A 18 12.87 -15.52 -3.92
CA HIS A 18 12.90 -16.07 -5.27
C HIS A 18 11.78 -17.08 -5.52
N GLY A 19 11.12 -16.98 -6.69
CA GLY A 19 10.07 -17.90 -7.11
C GLY A 19 8.69 -17.64 -6.50
N HIS A 20 8.56 -16.63 -5.62
CA HIS A 20 7.28 -16.29 -5.04
C HIS A 20 6.35 -15.63 -6.09
N PRO A 21 5.08 -16.07 -6.22
CA PRO A 21 4.17 -15.55 -7.24
C PRO A 21 3.72 -14.10 -6.96
N GLU A 22 3.81 -13.66 -5.70
CA GLU A 22 3.53 -12.27 -5.36
C GLU A 22 4.61 -11.34 -5.92
N CYS A 23 4.19 -10.40 -6.79
CA CYS A 23 5.09 -9.44 -7.42
C CYS A 23 4.81 -7.98 -6.96
N PRO A 24 5.62 -7.39 -6.06
CA PRO A 24 5.49 -6.00 -5.59
C PRO A 24 5.58 -4.96 -6.71
N ASN A 25 6.22 -5.28 -7.84
CA ASN A 25 6.27 -4.40 -9.01
C ASN A 25 4.88 -4.02 -9.56
N ARG A 26 3.81 -4.78 -9.22
CA ARG A 26 2.43 -4.38 -9.53
C ARG A 26 2.07 -3.02 -8.89
N ILE A 27 2.56 -2.73 -7.69
CA ILE A 27 2.34 -1.46 -7.00
C ILE A 27 2.99 -0.33 -7.80
N LYS A 28 4.25 -0.51 -8.21
CA LYS A 28 4.97 0.46 -9.05
C LYS A 28 4.25 0.75 -10.37
N ALA A 29 3.71 -0.28 -11.02
CA ALA A 29 2.96 -0.13 -12.26
C ALA A 29 1.70 0.73 -12.07
N VAL A 30 0.95 0.50 -10.99
CA VAL A 30 -0.23 1.31 -10.64
C VAL A 30 0.16 2.74 -10.26
N THR A 31 1.18 2.93 -9.41
CA THR A 31 1.67 4.25 -9.01
C THR A 31 2.04 5.09 -10.23
N ARG A 32 2.79 4.52 -11.18
CA ARG A 32 3.15 5.17 -12.45
C ARG A 32 1.93 5.55 -13.29
N ALA A 33 0.92 4.69 -13.38
CA ALA A 33 -0.30 5.00 -14.11
C ALA A 33 -1.07 6.19 -13.50
N LEU A 34 -0.95 6.38 -12.18
CA LEU A 34 -1.56 7.47 -11.41
C LEU A 34 -0.74 8.78 -11.42
N GLU A 35 0.36 8.82 -12.17
CA GLU A 35 1.11 10.06 -12.46
C GLU A 35 0.55 10.81 -13.67
N ALA A 36 -0.34 10.19 -14.47
CA ALA A 36 -0.94 10.85 -15.62
C ALA A 36 -1.77 12.08 -15.22
N ASP A 37 -1.76 13.13 -16.05
CA ASP A 37 -2.41 14.43 -15.77
C ASP A 37 -3.89 14.32 -15.38
N ARG A 38 -4.61 13.32 -15.91
CA ARG A 38 -6.01 13.06 -15.56
C ARG A 38 -6.23 12.68 -14.07
N PHE A 39 -5.16 12.39 -13.34
CA PHE A 39 -5.14 12.03 -11.92
C PHE A 39 -4.43 13.07 -11.04
N LYS A 40 -4.08 14.25 -11.59
CA LYS A 40 -3.38 15.30 -10.84
C LYS A 40 -4.14 15.81 -9.62
N ASP A 41 -5.47 15.71 -9.63
CA ASP A 41 -6.35 16.22 -8.59
C ASP A 41 -6.63 15.18 -7.47
N LEU A 42 -5.95 14.02 -7.50
CA LEU A 42 -6.00 13.06 -6.39
C LEU A 42 -5.28 13.63 -5.16
N ASP A 43 -5.91 13.54 -3.99
CA ASP A 43 -5.26 13.81 -2.72
C ASP A 43 -4.41 12.59 -2.34
N LYS A 44 -3.09 12.70 -2.57
CA LYS A 44 -2.11 11.64 -2.30
C LYS A 44 -1.60 11.78 -0.87
N ARG A 45 -1.78 10.73 -0.06
CA ARG A 45 -1.32 10.68 1.32
C ARG A 45 -0.46 9.46 1.59
N GLU A 46 0.49 9.61 2.47
CA GLU A 46 1.27 8.47 2.95
C GLU A 46 0.41 7.61 3.90
N ALA A 47 0.42 6.29 3.69
CA ALA A 47 -0.30 5.37 4.56
C ALA A 47 0.44 5.23 5.91
N PRO A 48 -0.23 5.45 7.06
CA PRO A 48 0.40 5.26 8.37
C PRO A 48 0.58 3.77 8.69
N LEU A 49 1.53 3.47 9.57
CA LEU A 49 1.69 2.13 10.12
C LEU A 49 0.50 1.78 11.03
N ALA A 50 -0.08 0.59 10.84
CA ALA A 50 -1.12 0.08 11.72
C ALA A 50 -0.54 -0.34 13.08
N THR A 51 -1.26 -0.08 14.17
CA THR A 51 -0.86 -0.54 15.51
C THR A 51 -1.29 -1.99 15.73
N ILE A 52 -0.59 -2.71 16.62
CA ILE A 52 -0.98 -4.07 17.05
C ILE A 52 -2.43 -4.08 17.56
N GLU A 53 -2.85 -3.05 18.31
CA GLU A 53 -4.22 -2.90 18.80
C GLU A 53 -5.24 -2.83 17.66
N GLN A 54 -4.95 -2.07 16.59
CA GLN A 54 -5.82 -1.96 15.43
C GLN A 54 -5.96 -3.30 14.69
N ILE A 55 -4.85 -4.01 14.48
CA ILE A 55 -4.84 -5.33 13.82
C ILE A 55 -5.60 -6.35 14.68
N SER A 56 -5.44 -6.28 16.00
CA SER A 56 -6.05 -7.20 16.97
C SER A 56 -7.58 -7.04 17.13
N ARG A 57 -8.20 -6.09 16.44
CA ARG A 57 -9.68 -5.95 16.42
C ARG A 57 -10.36 -7.13 15.73
N ILE A 58 -9.66 -7.81 14.83
CA ILE A 58 -10.14 -8.99 14.09
C ILE A 58 -9.26 -10.21 14.36
N HIS A 59 -7.95 -10.01 14.55
CA HIS A 59 -6.99 -11.09 14.75
C HIS A 59 -6.69 -11.30 16.24
N SER A 60 -6.38 -12.55 16.65
CA SER A 60 -5.96 -12.81 18.02
C SER A 60 -4.55 -12.25 18.27
N GLN A 61 -4.27 -11.78 19.49
CA GLN A 61 -2.95 -11.24 19.85
C GLN A 61 -1.82 -12.27 19.78
N ILE A 62 -2.12 -13.57 19.79
CA ILE A 62 -1.09 -14.62 19.65
C ILE A 62 -0.65 -14.76 18.18
N TYR A 63 -1.50 -14.39 17.23
CA TYR A 63 -1.20 -14.43 15.80
C TYR A 63 -0.49 -13.16 15.30
N VAL A 64 -0.88 -12.00 15.86
CA VAL A 64 -0.35 -10.67 15.53
C VAL A 64 1.00 -10.44 16.19
#